data_AF-A0A830EK87-F1
#
_entry.id   AF-A0A830EK87-F1
#
_cell.length_a   1.000
_cell.length_b   1.000
_cell.length_c   1.000
_cell.angle_alpha   90.00
_cell.angle_beta   90.00
_cell.angle_gamma   90.00
#
_symmetry.space_group_name_H-M   'P 1'
#
loop_
_entity.id
_entity.type
_entity.pdbx_description
1 polymer ?
#
loop_
_entity_poly.entity_id
_entity_poly.type
_entity_poly.pdbx_seq_one_letter_code
_entity_poly.pdbx_strand_id
1 'polypeptide(L)'
;MIDELIRKYGRYMGGIDYEKILNDLMSEEERLRLIEDRLIGIDTGQQLDREKIMNLERRRLILKYIDLKNQEAKTLELIKELKLRNYPRSEVTKAVRKLRGIRRQLRMIRRELKIRSTENPQTYQKT
;
A
#
# COMPACT_ATOMS: atom_id res chain seq x y z
N MET A 1 -1.89 -26.16 43.42
CA MET A 1 -2.91 -25.94 44.47
C MET A 1 -3.73 -24.67 44.25
N ILE A 2 -3.16 -23.56 43.77
CA ILE A 2 -3.93 -22.36 43.36
C ILE A 2 -4.75 -22.63 42.09
N ASP A 3 -4.21 -23.39 41.14
CA ASP A 3 -4.87 -23.73 39.86
C ASP A 3 -6.14 -24.59 40.01
N GLU A 4 -6.21 -25.43 41.04
CA GLU A 4 -7.39 -26.25 41.33
C GLU A 4 -8.52 -25.44 41.99
N LEU A 5 -8.17 -24.40 42.77
CA LEU A 5 -9.14 -23.51 43.39
C LEU A 5 -9.82 -22.64 42.32
N ILE A 6 -9.06 -22.14 41.35
CA ILE A 6 -9.57 -21.31 40.25
C ILE A 6 -10.52 -22.13 39.35
N ARG A 7 -10.16 -23.38 39.00
CA ARG A 7 -11.04 -24.27 38.21
C ARG A 7 -12.35 -24.62 38.90
N LYS A 8 -12.35 -24.77 40.23
CA LYS A 8 -13.53 -25.20 41.00
C LYS A 8 -14.45 -24.03 41.37
N TYR A 9 -13.91 -22.84 41.61
CA TYR A 9 -14.69 -21.65 41.98
C TYR A 9 -15.04 -20.73 40.80
N GLY A 10 -14.35 -20.82 39.66
CA GLY A 10 -14.68 -20.05 38.45
C GLY A 10 -16.10 -20.29 37.91
N ARG A 11 -16.72 -21.43 38.25
CA ARG A 11 -18.12 -21.74 37.89
C ARG A 11 -19.17 -21.18 38.86
N TYR A 12 -18.79 -20.80 40.08
CA TYR A 12 -19.74 -20.64 41.20
C TYR A 12 -20.05 -19.18 41.60
N MET A 13 -19.53 -18.17 40.89
CA MET A 13 -19.91 -16.75 41.10
C MET A 13 -20.77 -16.17 39.97
N GLY A 14 -21.77 -16.92 39.50
CA GLY A 14 -22.87 -16.35 38.71
C GLY A 14 -22.76 -16.46 37.18
N GLY A 15 -22.10 -17.50 36.65
CA GLY A 15 -22.08 -17.78 35.20
C GLY A 15 -21.11 -16.90 34.41
N ILE A 16 -20.21 -16.20 35.09
CA ILE A 16 -19.19 -15.37 34.47
C ILE A 16 -17.92 -16.19 34.27
N ASP A 17 -17.53 -16.37 33.00
CA ASP A 17 -16.31 -17.05 32.60
C ASP A 17 -15.09 -16.14 32.85
N TYR A 18 -14.44 -16.35 33.99
CA TYR A 18 -13.31 -15.55 34.43
C TYR A 18 -12.12 -15.61 33.47
N GLU A 19 -11.83 -16.76 32.86
CA GLU A 19 -10.74 -16.86 31.88
C GLU A 19 -11.04 -16.00 30.65
N LYS A 20 -12.30 -15.99 30.22
CA LYS A 20 -12.75 -15.13 29.12
C LYS A 20 -12.66 -13.65 29.47
N ILE A 21 -13.13 -13.23 30.64
CA ILE A 21 -13.04 -11.82 31.07
C ILE A 21 -11.58 -11.39 31.22
N LEU A 22 -10.72 -12.25 31.77
CA LEU A 22 -9.31 -11.91 31.94
C LEU A 22 -8.62 -11.72 30.57
N ASN A 23 -8.93 -12.59 29.60
CA ASN A 23 -8.43 -12.46 28.23
C ASN A 23 -8.98 -11.20 27.52
N ASP A 24 -10.26 -10.89 27.72
CA ASP A 24 -10.87 -9.68 27.17
C ASP A 24 -10.24 -8.42 27.77
N LEU A 25 -10.00 -8.39 29.08
CA LEU A 25 -9.31 -7.30 29.78
C LEU A 25 -7.85 -7.15 29.32
N MET A 26 -7.10 -8.25 29.18
CA MET A 26 -5.71 -8.18 28.68
C MET A 26 -5.65 -7.71 27.22
N SER A 27 -6.60 -8.16 26.39
CA SER A 27 -6.72 -7.71 24.99
C SER A 27 -7.08 -6.23 24.89
N GLU A 28 -7.93 -5.74 25.80
CA GLU A 28 -8.31 -4.33 25.87
C GLU A 28 -7.16 -3.46 26.41
N GLU A 29 -6.39 -3.95 27.39
CA GLU A 29 -5.19 -3.29 27.90
C GLU A 29 -4.08 -3.20 26.85
N GLU A 30 -3.84 -4.25 26.07
CA GLU A 30 -2.92 -4.22 24.91
C GLU A 30 -3.38 -3.20 23.86
N ARG A 31 -4.69 -3.12 23.57
CA ARG A 31 -5.23 -2.10 22.65
C ARG A 31 -5.03 -0.69 23.19
N LEU A 32 -5.26 -0.47 24.49
CA LEU A 32 -5.09 0.83 25.12
C LEU A 32 -3.62 1.26 25.11
N ARG A 33 -2.68 0.35 25.40
CA ARG A 33 -1.24 0.62 25.28
C ARG A 33 -0.83 0.96 23.84
N LEU A 34 -1.34 0.25 22.84
CA LEU A 34 -1.09 0.58 21.43
C LEU A 34 -1.65 1.95 21.04
N ILE A 35 -2.75 2.39 21.66
CA ILE A 35 -3.34 3.72 21.45
C ILE A 35 -2.50 4.78 22.19
N GLU A 36 -2.05 4.50 23.39
CA GLU A 36 -1.20 5.38 24.20
C GLU A 36 0.16 5.60 23.55
N ASP A 37 0.81 4.53 23.06
CA ASP A 37 2.05 4.60 22.27
C ASP A 37 1.86 5.44 21.01
N ARG A 38 0.71 5.32 20.33
CA ARG A 38 0.35 6.17 19.18
C ARG A 38 0.14 7.64 19.56
N LEU A 39 -0.43 7.91 20.73
CA LEU A 39 -0.65 9.28 21.23
C LEU A 39 0.65 9.93 21.71
N ILE A 40 1.58 9.14 22.25
CA ILE A 40 2.91 9.56 22.72
C ILE A 40 3.90 9.69 21.54
N GLY A 41 3.58 9.13 20.37
CA GLY A 41 4.41 9.21 19.17
C GLY A 41 5.52 8.16 19.12
N ILE A 42 5.35 7.04 19.81
CA ILE A 42 6.23 5.88 19.69
C ILE A 42 5.78 5.10 18.45
N ASP A 43 6.59 5.13 17.40
CA ASP A 43 6.33 4.36 16.18
C ASP A 43 6.37 2.86 16.50
N THR A 44 5.19 2.25 16.60
CA THR A 44 5.08 0.81 16.77
C THR A 44 5.67 0.10 15.55
N GLY A 45 6.34 -1.04 15.73
CA GLY A 45 6.99 -1.77 14.62
C GLY A 45 6.05 -2.07 13.43
N GLN A 46 4.75 -2.26 13.71
CA GLN A 46 3.72 -2.46 12.69
C GLN A 46 3.44 -1.21 11.83
N GLN A 47 3.60 0.00 12.36
CA GLN A 47 3.44 1.26 11.60
C GLN A 47 4.64 1.47 10.66
N LEU A 48 5.86 1.27 11.17
CA LEU A 48 7.09 1.37 10.37
C LEU A 48 7.09 0.40 9.19
N ASP A 49 6.60 -0.82 9.39
CA ASP A 49 6.53 -1.81 8.31
C ASP A 49 5.49 -1.43 7.24
N ARG A 50 4.34 -0.88 7.64
CA ARG A 50 3.33 -0.38 6.68
C ARG A 50 3.84 0.80 5.85
N GLU A 51 4.53 1.75 6.47
CA GLU A 51 5.12 2.89 5.76
C GLU A 51 6.22 2.45 4.79
N LYS A 52 7.08 1.52 5.21
CA LYS A 52 8.11 0.94 4.32
C LYS A 52 7.47 0.27 3.10
N ILE A 53 6.42 -0.52 3.29
CA ILE A 53 5.69 -1.16 2.19
C ILE A 53 5.10 -0.12 1.25
N MET A 54 4.43 0.91 1.77
CA MET A 54 3.87 1.99 0.95
C MET A 54 4.94 2.73 0.14
N ASN A 55 6.11 3.00 0.75
CA ASN A 55 7.23 3.64 0.08
C ASN A 55 7.83 2.76 -1.03
N LEU A 56 7.95 1.45 -0.80
CA LEU A 56 8.39 0.51 -1.82
C LEU A 56 7.40 0.43 -3.00
N GLU A 57 6.10 0.40 -2.72
CA GLU A 57 5.07 0.43 -3.77
C GLU A 57 5.10 1.72 -4.58
N ARG A 58 5.26 2.87 -3.92
CA ARG A 58 5.42 4.16 -4.59
C ARG A 58 6.66 4.17 -5.48
N ARG A 59 7.79 3.68 -4.99
CA ARG A 59 9.04 3.56 -5.76
C ARG A 59 8.85 2.65 -6.97
N ARG A 60 8.17 1.51 -6.81
CA ARG A 60 7.83 0.60 -7.91
C ARG A 60 6.98 1.28 -8.99
N LEU A 61 5.98 2.07 -8.59
CA LEU A 61 5.15 2.83 -9.53
C LEU A 61 5.95 3.90 -10.27
N ILE A 62 6.88 4.60 -9.60
CA ILE A 62 7.77 5.58 -10.22
C ILE A 62 8.69 4.92 -11.25
N LEU A 63 9.33 3.80 -10.89
CA LEU A 63 10.18 3.06 -11.83
C LEU A 63 9.39 2.61 -13.06
N LYS A 64 8.20 2.05 -12.85
CA LYS A 64 7.30 1.65 -13.95
C LYS A 64 6.89 2.84 -14.82
N TYR A 65 6.69 4.02 -14.24
CA TYR A 65 6.40 5.25 -14.99
C TYR A 65 7.58 5.63 -15.89
N ILE A 66 8.80 5.61 -15.37
CA ILE A 66 10.02 5.91 -16.13
C ILE A 66 10.19 4.91 -17.28
N ASP A 67 10.01 3.62 -17.01
CA ASP A 67 10.10 2.58 -18.04
C ASP A 67 9.08 2.79 -19.17
N LEU A 68 7.83 3.10 -18.82
CA LEU A 68 6.79 3.38 -19.81
C LEU A 68 7.07 4.68 -20.59
N LYS A 69 7.72 5.67 -19.99
CA LYS A 69 8.16 6.88 -20.70
C LYS A 69 9.26 6.59 -21.70
N ASN A 70 10.22 5.76 -21.33
CA ASN A 70 11.25 5.29 -22.25
C ASN A 70 10.65 4.47 -23.40
N GLN A 71 9.68 3.61 -23.10
CA GLN A 71 8.96 2.86 -24.13
C GLN A 71 8.14 3.77 -25.04
N GLU A 72 7.49 4.81 -24.50
CA GLU A 72 6.77 5.82 -25.28
C GLU A 72 7.70 6.48 -26.31
N ALA A 73 8.87 6.95 -25.88
CA ALA A 73 9.87 7.54 -26.76
C ALA A 73 10.32 6.58 -27.86
N LYS A 74 10.72 5.35 -27.50
CA LYS A 74 11.12 4.31 -28.45
C LYS A 74 10.02 3.98 -29.47
N THR A 75 8.76 3.90 -29.04
CA THR A 75 7.65 3.67 -29.98
C THR A 75 7.37 4.85 -30.90
N LEU A 76 7.59 6.09 -30.44
CA LEU A 76 7.49 7.27 -31.29
C LEU A 76 8.59 7.29 -32.36
N GLU A 77 9.83 6.96 -31.98
CA GLU A 77 10.94 6.81 -32.93
C GLU A 77 10.64 5.73 -33.96
N LEU A 78 10.19 4.55 -33.53
CA LEU A 78 9.78 3.47 -34.42
C LEU A 78 8.69 3.93 -35.42
N ILE A 79 7.68 4.68 -34.96
CA ILE A 79 6.65 5.22 -35.86
C ILE A 79 7.25 6.17 -36.90
N LYS A 80 8.22 7.01 -36.51
CA LYS A 80 8.91 7.90 -37.44
C LYS A 80 9.71 7.09 -38.46
N GLU A 81 10.48 6.10 -38.03
CA GLU A 81 11.27 5.23 -38.91
C GLU A 81 10.40 4.46 -39.90
N LEU A 82 9.30 3.86 -39.44
CA LEU A 82 8.36 3.13 -40.30
C LEU A 82 7.76 4.03 -41.38
N LYS A 83 7.45 5.29 -41.03
CA LYS A 83 6.97 6.28 -42.00
C LYS A 83 8.05 6.71 -42.98
N LEU A 84 9.27 6.99 -42.51
CA LEU A 84 10.40 7.39 -43.35
C LEU A 84 10.78 6.31 -44.36
N ARG A 85 10.74 5.05 -43.94
CA ARG A 85 11.06 3.89 -44.80
C ARG A 85 9.88 3.39 -45.64
N ASN A 86 8.76 4.13 -45.66
CA ASN A 86 7.55 3.79 -46.42
C ASN A 86 7.01 2.37 -46.15
N TYR A 87 7.05 1.91 -44.90
CA TYR A 87 6.41 0.65 -44.52
C TYR A 87 4.88 0.72 -44.71
N PRO A 88 4.21 -0.43 -44.90
CA PRO A 88 2.77 -0.47 -45.09
C PRO A 88 2.03 0.17 -43.90
N ARG A 89 0.90 0.82 -44.21
CA ARG A 89 0.07 1.52 -43.21
C ARG A 89 -0.36 0.62 -42.05
N SER A 90 -0.50 -0.69 -42.29
CA SER A 90 -0.82 -1.68 -41.25
C SER A 90 0.23 -1.72 -40.13
N GLU A 91 1.53 -1.69 -40.47
CA GLU A 91 2.63 -1.70 -39.49
C GLU A 91 2.70 -0.40 -38.70
N VAL A 92 2.52 0.74 -39.37
CA VAL A 92 2.43 2.05 -38.69
C VAL A 92 1.25 2.07 -37.73
N THR A 93 0.10 1.51 -38.13
CA THR A 93 -1.11 1.47 -37.31
C THR A 93 -0.93 0.56 -36.09
N LYS A 94 -0.26 -0.59 -36.23
CA LYS A 94 0.12 -1.46 -35.11
C LYS A 94 0.97 -0.69 -34.09
N ALA A 95 1.99 0.03 -34.55
CA ALA A 95 2.86 0.83 -33.69
C ALA A 95 2.11 1.97 -32.98
N VAL A 96 1.21 2.66 -33.69
CA VAL A 96 0.33 3.69 -33.10
C VAL A 96 -0.62 3.11 -32.05
N ARG A 97 -1.20 1.92 -32.29
CA ARG A 97 -2.06 1.23 -31.32
C ARG A 97 -1.28 0.87 -30.06
N LYS A 98 -0.04 0.39 -30.21
CA LYS A 98 0.89 0.12 -29.09
C LYS A 98 1.16 1.40 -28.28
N LEU A 99 1.49 2.51 -28.95
CA LEU A 99 1.71 3.82 -28.32
C LEU A 99 0.47 4.29 -27.53
N ARG A 100 -0.74 4.11 -28.07
CA ARG A 100 -1.99 4.46 -27.38
C ARG A 100 -2.17 3.63 -26.09
N GLY A 101 -1.79 2.35 -26.13
CA GLY A 101 -1.77 1.48 -24.94
C GLY A 101 -0.83 1.98 -23.86
N ILE A 102 0.42 2.30 -24.22
CA ILE A 102 1.44 2.85 -23.31
C ILE A 102 0.95 4.16 -22.67
N ARG A 103 0.39 5.09 -23.47
CA ARG A 103 -0.18 6.34 -22.95
C ARG A 103 -1.33 6.13 -21.98
N ARG A 104 -2.16 5.12 -22.21
CA ARG A 104 -3.24 4.76 -21.26
C ARG A 104 -2.66 4.28 -19.94
N GLN A 105 -1.64 3.42 -19.96
CA GLN A 105 -0.96 2.94 -18.76
C GLN A 105 -0.27 4.08 -17.99
N LEU A 106 0.40 5.00 -18.69
CA LEU A 106 0.99 6.21 -18.08
C LEU A 106 -0.06 7.05 -17.34
N ARG A 107 -1.25 7.23 -17.93
CA ARG A 107 -2.35 7.95 -17.27
C ARG A 107 -2.85 7.24 -16.01
N MET A 108 -2.93 5.91 -16.03
CA MET A 108 -3.34 5.13 -14.86
C MET A 108 -2.34 5.27 -13.71
N ILE A 109 -1.05 5.09 -14.00
CA ILE A 109 0.00 5.23 -12.98
C ILE A 109 0.05 6.66 -12.43
N ARG A 110 -0.14 7.69 -13.28
CA ARG A 110 -0.20 9.08 -12.81
C ARG A 110 -1.37 9.32 -11.85
N ARG A 111 -2.54 8.72 -12.12
CA ARG A 111 -3.70 8.79 -11.22
C ARG A 111 -3.42 8.07 -9.91
N GLU A 112 -2.84 6.87 -9.97
CA GLU A 112 -2.51 6.07 -8.79
C GLU A 112 -1.48 6.77 -7.89
N LEU A 113 -0.43 7.36 -8.48
CA LEU A 113 0.54 8.17 -7.75
C LEU A 113 -0.10 9.42 -7.12
N LYS A 114 -1.09 10.03 -7.79
CA LYS A 114 -1.81 11.19 -7.24
C LYS A 114 -2.68 10.80 -6.04
N ILE A 115 -3.45 9.72 -6.13
CA ILE A 115 -4.29 9.22 -5.04
C ILE A 115 -3.44 8.89 -3.81
N ARG A 116 -2.34 8.15 -4.01
CA ARG A 116 -1.42 7.79 -2.92
C ARG A 116 -0.70 9.00 -2.31
N SER A 117 -0.52 10.09 -3.07
CA SER A 117 0.05 11.33 -2.53
C SER A 117 -0.93 12.12 -1.66
N THR A 118 -2.24 11.99 -1.92
CA THR A 118 -3.28 12.65 -1.12
C THR A 118 -3.64 11.88 0.15
N GLU A 119 -3.37 10.57 0.20
CA GLU A 119 -3.63 9.72 1.37
C GLU A 119 -2.59 9.88 2.51
N ASN A 120 -1.45 10.54 2.27
CA ASN A 120 -0.44 10.86 3.28
C ASN A 120 -0.37 12.38 3.59
N PRO A 121 -1.34 12.94 4.34
CA PRO A 121 -1.28 14.35 4.76
C PRO A 121 -0.29 14.65 5.90
N GLN A 122 0.34 13.64 6.53
CA GLN A 122 1.15 13.83 7.74
C GLN A 122 2.56 14.42 7.53
N THR A 123 3.01 14.62 6.30
CA THR A 123 4.37 15.14 6.01
C THR A 123 4.52 16.67 6.02
N TYR A 124 3.51 17.43 6.43
CA TYR A 124 3.54 18.90 6.42
C TYR A 124 3.39 19.52 7.83
N GLN A 125 4.13 19.04 8.82
CA GLN A 125 4.29 19.78 10.09
C GLN A 125 5.68 19.56 10.68
N LYS A 126 6.74 20.07 10.03
CA LYS A 126 8.00 20.42 10.69
C LYS A 126 8.68 21.58 9.96
N THR A 127 8.30 22.79 10.32
CA THR A 127 9.14 24.01 10.27
C THR A 127 8.83 24.82 11.50
#